data_AF-A0A962C2Y0-F1
#
_entry.id   AF-A0A962C2Y0-F1
#
_cell.length_a   1.000
_cell.length_b   1.000
_cell.length_c   1.000
_cell.angle_alpha   90.00
_cell.angle_beta   90.00
_cell.angle_gamma   90.00
#
_symmetry.space_group_name_H-M   'P 1'
#
loop_
_entity.id
_entity.type
_entity.pdbx_description
1 polymer ?
#
loop_
_entity_poly.entity_id
_entity_poly.type
_entity_poly.pdbx_seq_one_letter_code
_entity_poly.pdbx_strand_id
1 'polypeptide(L)'
;MRLTIRLASALLLLCASVAQAAEPPLKRAENAVRVLGEIMQAPDKAIPRDLLQAAHAIVVVPDVLKAGFVIGGRRGEGLMSVKTRDGVWSNPSFVNLTGGSVGFQ
;
A
#
# COMPACT_ATOMS: atom_id res chain seq x y z
N MET A 1 12.17 -28.76 31.94
CA MET A 1 13.21 -28.47 30.93
C MET A 1 12.92 -29.03 29.53
N ARG A 2 12.46 -30.28 29.38
CA ARG A 2 12.12 -30.83 28.04
C ARG A 2 10.87 -30.21 27.38
N LEU A 3 9.88 -29.81 28.19
CA LEU A 3 8.64 -29.19 27.69
C LEU A 3 8.84 -27.74 27.22
N THR A 4 9.67 -26.96 27.92
CA THR A 4 10.01 -25.58 27.57
C THR A 4 10.79 -25.50 26.26
N ILE A 5 11.69 -26.48 26.01
CA ILE A 5 12.43 -26.58 24.75
C ILE A 5 11.48 -26.88 23.58
N ARG A 6 10.50 -27.79 23.75
CA ARG A 6 9.50 -28.11 22.70
C ARG A 6 8.60 -26.92 22.37
N LEU A 7 8.16 -26.17 23.38
CA LEU A 7 7.36 -24.96 23.20
C LEU A 7 8.14 -23.85 22.47
N ALA A 8 9.40 -23.63 22.84
CA ALA A 8 10.27 -22.67 22.15
C ALA A 8 10.54 -23.08 20.69
N SER A 9 10.72 -24.37 20.43
CA SER A 9 10.93 -24.92 19.07
C SER A 9 9.69 -24.73 18.19
N ALA A 10 8.50 -25.00 18.74
CA ALA A 10 7.23 -24.83 18.03
C ALA A 10 6.93 -23.35 17.71
N LEU A 11 7.26 -22.43 18.63
CA LEU A 11 7.10 -20.99 18.41
C LEU A 11 8.06 -20.46 17.32
N LEU A 12 9.31 -20.94 17.29
CA LEU A 12 10.28 -20.60 16.24
C LEU A 12 9.84 -21.09 14.85
N LEU A 13 9.29 -22.30 14.75
CA LEU A 13 8.77 -22.84 13.49
C LEU A 13 7.54 -22.08 12.98
N LEU A 14 6.71 -21.56 13.89
CA LEU A 14 5.54 -20.76 13.52
C LEU A 14 5.93 -19.39 12.93
N CYS A 15 6.99 -18.76 13.45
CA CYS A 15 7.51 -17.50 12.91
C CYS A 15 8.18 -17.64 11.54
N ALA A 16 8.77 -18.80 11.23
CA ALA A 16 9.44 -19.04 9.95
C ALA A 16 8.48 -19.13 8.74
N SER A 17 7.18 -19.25 8.97
CA SER A 17 6.17 -19.47 7.94
C SER A 17 5.57 -18.20 7.36
N VAL A 18 5.95 -17.02 7.87
CA VAL A 18 5.42 -15.73 7.38
C VAL A 18 6.38 -15.12 6.34
N ALA A 19 6.61 -15.84 5.25
CA ALA A 19 7.23 -15.29 4.06
C ALA A 19 6.12 -14.78 3.13
N GLN A 20 5.71 -13.52 3.31
CA GLN A 20 4.74 -12.90 2.40
C GLN A 20 5.44 -12.67 1.05
N ALA A 21 5.01 -13.37 0.00
CA ALA A 21 5.50 -13.13 -1.35
C ALA A 21 5.13 -11.72 -1.80
N ALA A 22 6.13 -10.88 -2.08
CA ALA A 22 5.90 -9.54 -2.62
C ALA A 22 5.30 -9.64 -4.03
N GLU A 23 4.34 -8.76 -4.36
CA GLU A 23 3.74 -8.76 -5.69
C GLU A 23 4.76 -8.33 -6.75
N PRO A 24 4.77 -8.96 -7.95
CA PRO A 24 5.64 -8.53 -9.04
C PRO A 24 5.41 -7.06 -9.43
N PRO A 25 6.48 -6.30 -9.77
CA PRO A 25 6.37 -4.88 -10.15
C PRO A 25 5.32 -4.57 -11.23
N LEU A 26 5.26 -5.38 -12.28
CA LEU A 26 4.30 -5.19 -13.37
C LEU A 26 2.85 -5.33 -12.88
N LYS A 27 2.57 -6.39 -12.11
CA LYS A 27 1.23 -6.64 -11.57
C LYS A 27 0.79 -5.53 -10.61
N ARG A 28 1.72 -5.00 -9.81
CA ARG A 28 1.47 -3.83 -8.93
C ARG A 28 1.09 -2.60 -9.75
N ALA A 29 1.77 -2.38 -10.89
CA ALA A 29 1.45 -1.28 -11.78
C ALA A 29 0.06 -1.43 -12.43
N GLU A 30 -0.26 -2.63 -12.91
CA GLU A 30 -1.58 -2.95 -13.47
C GLU A 30 -2.69 -2.74 -12.44
N ASN A 31 -2.49 -3.20 -11.21
CA ASN A 31 -3.42 -3.02 -10.10
C ASN A 31 -3.63 -1.53 -9.76
N ALA A 32 -2.58 -0.73 -9.73
CA ALA A 32 -2.67 0.71 -9.51
C ALA A 32 -3.47 1.42 -10.61
N VAL A 33 -3.22 1.10 -11.88
CA VAL A 33 -3.97 1.67 -13.00
C VAL A 33 -5.44 1.23 -12.96
N ARG A 34 -5.69 -0.05 -12.67
CA ARG A 34 -7.05 -0.60 -12.56
C ARG A 34 -7.85 0.11 -11.48
N VAL A 35 -7.34 0.18 -10.24
CA VAL A 35 -8.04 0.82 -9.12
C VAL A 35 -8.28 2.30 -9.38
N LEU A 36 -7.30 3.02 -9.96
CA LEU A 36 -7.50 4.42 -10.35
C LEU A 36 -8.62 4.56 -11.39
N GLY A 37 -8.64 3.68 -12.41
CA GLY A 37 -9.69 3.64 -13.41
C GLY A 37 -11.08 3.39 -12.82
N GLU A 38 -11.20 2.40 -11.92
CA GLU A 38 -12.43 2.07 -11.20
C GLU A 38 -12.95 3.28 -10.40
N ILE A 39 -12.07 3.97 -9.65
CA ILE A 39 -12.44 5.17 -8.88
C ILE A 39 -12.93 6.28 -9.82
N MET A 40 -12.25 6.52 -10.94
CA MET A 40 -12.63 7.57 -11.88
C MET A 40 -13.92 7.29 -12.64
N GLN A 41 -14.32 6.02 -12.76
CA GLN A 41 -15.58 5.60 -13.39
C GLN A 41 -16.76 5.55 -12.39
N ALA A 42 -16.47 5.53 -11.09
CA ALA A 42 -17.50 5.54 -10.06
C ALA A 42 -18.20 6.91 -9.98
N PRO A 43 -19.54 6.98 -10.13
CA PRO A 43 -20.27 8.23 -10.28
C PRO A 43 -20.20 9.16 -9.06
N ASP A 44 -20.00 8.61 -7.86
CA ASP A 44 -19.96 9.33 -6.59
C ASP A 44 -18.58 9.38 -5.94
N LYS A 45 -17.58 8.69 -6.51
CA LYS A 45 -16.21 8.61 -5.98
C LYS A 45 -15.14 9.16 -6.93
N ALA A 46 -15.51 9.56 -8.14
CA ALA A 46 -14.57 10.13 -9.09
C ALA A 46 -13.89 11.38 -8.51
N ILE A 47 -12.58 11.48 -8.71
CA ILE A 47 -11.80 12.63 -8.26
C ILE A 47 -12.21 13.84 -9.13
N PRO A 48 -12.67 14.95 -8.53
CA PRO A 48 -13.02 16.16 -9.26
C PRO A 48 -11.88 16.63 -10.18
N ARG A 49 -12.22 17.04 -11.41
CA ARG A 49 -11.23 17.45 -12.41
C ARG A 49 -10.35 18.60 -11.93
N ASP A 50 -10.92 19.55 -11.20
CA ASP A 50 -10.19 20.71 -10.69
C ASP A 50 -9.12 20.31 -9.67
N LEU A 51 -9.40 19.29 -8.84
CA LEU A 51 -8.41 18.71 -7.93
C LEU A 51 -7.31 17.97 -8.68
N LEU A 52 -7.66 17.19 -9.72
CA LEU A 52 -6.66 16.54 -10.57
C LEU A 52 -5.78 17.55 -11.32
N GLN A 53 -6.35 18.68 -11.74
CA GLN A 53 -5.61 19.76 -12.38
C GLN A 53 -4.66 20.46 -11.40
N ALA A 54 -5.12 20.78 -10.19
CA ALA A 54 -4.31 21.41 -9.15
C ALA A 54 -3.26 20.47 -8.52
N ALA A 55 -3.47 19.16 -8.56
CA ALA A 55 -2.57 18.18 -7.97
C ALA A 55 -1.17 18.24 -8.59
N HIS A 56 -0.15 18.27 -7.73
CA HIS A 56 1.26 18.23 -8.12
C HIS A 56 1.79 16.80 -8.25
N ALA A 57 1.16 15.85 -7.57
CA ALA A 57 1.48 14.43 -7.66
C ALA A 57 0.20 13.62 -7.43
N ILE A 58 0.15 12.44 -8.04
CA ILE A 58 -0.86 11.42 -7.76
C ILE A 58 -0.12 10.19 -7.27
N VAL A 59 -0.58 9.63 -6.16
CA VAL A 59 -0.08 8.38 -5.59
C VAL A 59 -1.25 7.41 -5.49
N VAL A 60 -1.09 6.22 -6.06
CA VAL A 60 -2.08 5.14 -6.00
C VAL A 60 -1.45 3.96 -5.28
N VAL A 61 -2.04 3.58 -4.15
CA VAL A 61 -1.62 2.44 -3.32
C VAL A 61 -2.81 1.48 -3.22
N PRO A 62 -2.89 0.47 -4.10
CA PRO A 62 -4.06 -0.42 -4.20
C PRO A 62 -4.34 -1.17 -2.90
N ASP A 63 -3.27 -1.63 -2.25
CA ASP A 63 -3.33 -2.46 -1.06
C ASP A 63 -2.51 -1.83 0.06
N VAL A 64 -3.16 -1.56 1.19
CA VAL A 64 -2.51 -1.10 2.41
C VAL A 64 -2.83 -2.08 3.52
N LEU A 65 -1.81 -2.81 3.95
CA LEU A 65 -1.88 -3.65 5.14
C LEU A 65 -1.94 -2.76 6.37
N LYS A 66 -2.88 -3.02 7.26
CA LYS A 66 -3.01 -2.41 8.58
C LYS A 66 -2.95 -3.51 9.63
N ALA A 67 -2.19 -3.30 10.70
CA ALA A 67 -2.08 -4.25 11.79
C ALA A 67 -2.08 -3.50 13.13
N GLY A 68 -2.78 -4.01 14.13
CA GLY A 68 -2.76 -3.50 15.50
C GLY A 68 -4.13 -3.01 16.00
N PHE A 69 -4.33 -3.09 17.32
CA PHE A 69 -5.61 -2.81 17.99
C PHE A 69 -5.61 -1.52 18.82
N VAL A 70 -4.45 -1.17 19.39
CA VAL A 70 -4.23 0.06 20.20
C VAL A 70 -3.06 0.87 19.65
N ILE A 71 -1.99 0.18 19.25
CA ILE A 71 -0.90 0.75 18.44
C ILE A 71 -0.93 0.02 17.12
N GLY A 72 -1.14 0.78 16.04
CA GLY A 72 -1.32 0.26 14.70
C GLY A 72 -0.19 0.64 13.77
N GLY A 73 0.30 -0.30 12.97
CA GLY A 73 1.18 -0.05 11.83
C GLY A 73 0.41 -0.18 10.52
N ARG A 74 0.81 0.60 9.51
CA ARG A 74 0.36 0.41 8.14
C ARG A 74 1.53 0.35 7.18
N ARG A 75 1.40 -0.50 6.16
CA ARG A 75 2.36 -0.63 5.06
C ARG A 75 1.64 -0.92 3.76
N GLY A 76 1.99 -0.22 2.69
CA GLY A 76 1.47 -0.45 1.34
C GLY A 76 2.51 -0.10 0.29
N GLU A 77 2.31 -0.61 -0.91
CA GLU A 77 3.19 -0.37 -2.05
C GLU A 77 2.36 0.08 -3.25
N GLY A 78 2.88 0.99 -4.06
CA GLY A 78 2.09 1.61 -5.11
C GLY A 78 2.91 2.33 -6.17
N LEU A 79 2.23 3.18 -6.93
CA LEU A 79 2.82 4.03 -7.95
C LEU A 79 2.59 5.50 -7.66
N MET A 80 3.55 6.34 -8.04
CA MET A 80 3.46 7.78 -8.01
C MET A 80 3.79 8.35 -9.38
N SER A 81 3.05 9.38 -9.81
CA SER A 81 3.43 10.24 -10.93
C SER A 81 3.39 11.70 -10.47
N VAL A 82 4.41 12.46 -10.87
CA VAL A 82 4.56 13.88 -10.52
C VAL A 82 4.24 14.70 -11.75
N LYS A 83 3.44 15.76 -11.57
CA LYS A 83 3.16 16.72 -12.62
C LYS A 83 4.30 17.74 -12.69
N THR A 84 4.90 17.89 -13.86
CA THR A 84 5.92 18.91 -14.10
C THR A 84 5.30 20.31 -14.09
N ARG A 85 6.14 21.34 -14.04
CA ARG A 85 5.68 22.75 -14.11
C ARG A 85 4.88 23.04 -15.38
N ASP A 86 5.14 22.31 -16.46
CA ASP A 86 4.47 22.45 -17.75
C ASP A 86 3.13 21.67 -17.81
N GLY A 87 2.70 21.07 -16.70
CA GLY A 87 1.44 20.34 -16.61
C GLY A 87 1.48 18.90 -17.11
N VAL A 88 2.65 18.41 -17.53
CA VAL A 88 2.84 17.05 -18.04
C VAL A 88 3.11 16.08 -16.90
N TRP A 89 2.48 14.91 -16.91
CA TRP A 89 2.75 13.85 -15.93
C TRP A 89 4.05 13.11 -16.27
N SER A 90 4.89 12.89 -15.25
CA SER A 90 6.09 12.09 -15.38
C SER A 90 5.77 10.61 -15.58
N ASN A 91 6.76 9.85 -16.07
CA ASN A 91 6.73 8.39 -15.94
C ASN A 91 6.49 7.99 -14.48
N PRO A 92 5.66 6.96 -14.23
CA PRO A 92 5.36 6.55 -12.88
C PRO A 92 6.57 5.88 -12.23
N SER A 93 6.69 6.03 -10.90
CA SER A 93 7.71 5.37 -10.08
C SER A 93 7.07 4.58 -8.94
N PHE A 94 7.73 3.50 -8.52
CA PHE A 94 7.27 2.71 -7.38
C PHE A 94 7.53 3.43 -6.07
N VAL A 95 6.54 3.38 -5.18
CA VAL A 95 6.60 4.00 -3.86
C VAL A 95 6.14 3.04 -2.77
N ASN A 96 6.69 3.22 -1.56
CA ASN A 96 6.29 2.51 -0.36
C ASN A 96 5.65 3.49 0.63
N LEU A 97 4.45 3.16 1.09
CA LEU A 97 3.73 3.87 2.12
C LEU A 97 3.89 3.13 3.45
N THR A 98 4.45 3.78 4.47
CA THR A 98 4.54 3.23 5.82
C THR A 98 4.05 4.27 6.83
N GLY A 99 3.41 3.84 7.92
CA GLY A 99 3.03 4.75 9.01
C GLY A 99 2.64 4.02 10.28
N GLY A 100 2.74 4.73 11.40
CA GLY A 100 2.22 4.29 12.70
C GLY A 100 0.96 5.06 13.08
N SER A 101 0.21 4.53 14.04
CA SER A 101 -1.01 5.12 14.60
C SER A 101 -1.21 4.64 16.03
N VAL A 102 -1.91 5.44 16.83
CA VAL A 102 -2.33 5.08 18.19
C VAL A 102 -3.83 5.35 18.29
N GLY A 103 -4.60 4.34 18.71
CA GLY A 103 -6.07 4.39 18.79
C GLY A 103 -6.72 3.06 18.41
N PHE A 104 -8.01 2.92 18.69
CA PHE A 104 -8.84 1.82 18.21
C PHE A 104 -9.21 2.09 16.73
N GLN A 105 -8.82 1.21 15.81
CA GLN A 105 -9.10 1.30 14.37
C GLN A 105 -10.17 0.32 13.92
#